data_AF-A0A0E3BKS3-F1
#
_entry.id   AF-A0A0E3BKS3-F1
#
_cell.length_a   1.000
_cell.length_b   1.000
_cell.length_c   1.000
_cell.angle_alpha   90.00
_cell.angle_beta   90.00
_cell.angle_gamma   90.00
#
_symmetry.space_group_name_H-M   'P 1'
#
loop_
_entity.id
_entity.type
_entity.pdbx_description
1 polymer ?
#
loop_
_entity_poly.entity_id
_entity_poly.type
_entity_poly.pdbx_seq_one_letter_code
_entity_poly.pdbx_strand_id
1 'polypeptide(L)' 'MAELLGAAGFEMEEDLGPAQLNARFFAGRRDGLQIAGGGFRYPSAVKRT' A
#
# COMPACT_ATOMS: atom_id res chain seq x y z
N MET A 1 3.26 7.46 14.60
CA MET A 1 2.76 8.36 13.54
C MET A 1 1.40 7.92 13.03
N ALA A 2 1.22 6.64 12.66
CA ALA A 2 -0.08 6.14 12.18
C ALA A 2 -1.24 6.30 13.19
N GLU A 3 -1.01 6.00 14.47
CA GLU A 3 -2.04 6.21 15.51
C GLU A 3 -2.44 7.68 15.69
N LEU A 4 -1.49 8.61 15.59
CA LEU A 4 -1.75 10.05 15.66
C LEU A 4 -2.61 10.54 14.48
N LEU A 5 -2.34 10.03 13.29
CA LEU A 5 -3.11 10.36 12.08
C LEU A 5 -4.52 9.74 12.15
N GLY A 6 -4.64 8.49 12.60
CA GLY A 6 -5.92 7.83 12.83
C GLY A 6 -6.80 8.58 13.83
N ALA A 7 -6.21 9.02 14.96
CA ALA A 7 -6.92 9.83 15.96
C ALA A 7 -7.40 11.19 15.41
N ALA A 8 -6.70 11.74 14.41
CA ALA A 8 -7.07 12.98 13.73
C ALA A 8 -8.12 12.77 12.60
N GLY A 9 -8.66 11.56 12.46
CA GLY A 9 -9.67 11.22 11.45
C GLY A 9 -9.11 11.04 10.04
N PHE A 10 -7.81 10.79 9.92
CA PHE A 10 -7.20 10.41 8.65
C PHE A 10 -7.21 8.90 8.51
N GLU A 11 -7.60 8.42 7.33
CA GLU A 11 -7.35 7.05 6.93
C GLU A 11 -5.93 6.97 6.37
N MET A 12 -5.11 6.10 6.97
CA MET A 12 -3.79 5.79 6.42
C MET A 12 -3.91 4.73 5.35
N GLU A 13 -3.21 4.94 4.24
CA GLU A 13 -3.09 3.94 3.20
C GLU A 13 -2.30 2.73 3.73
N GLU A 14 -2.76 1.52 3.38
CA GLU A 14 -2.13 0.26 3.82
C GLU A 14 -0.71 0.15 3.25
N ASP A 15 0.30 0.13 4.12
CA ASP A 15 1.71 -0.02 3.71
C ASP A 15 2.01 -1.48 3.35
N LEU A 16 1.63 -1.86 2.13
CA LEU A 16 1.87 -3.20 1.60
C LEU A 16 3.24 -3.29 0.93
N GLY A 17 4.00 -4.30 1.33
CA GLY A 17 5.25 -4.66 0.67
C GLY A 17 5.03 -5.29 -0.72
N PRO A 18 6.08 -5.38 -1.56
CA PRO A 18 5.98 -5.96 -2.91
C PRO A 18 5.36 -7.36 -2.94
N ALA A 19 5.67 -8.21 -1.96
CA ALA A 19 5.11 -9.56 -1.86
C ALA A 19 3.60 -9.56 -1.67
N GLN A 20 3.08 -8.73 -0.76
CA GLN A 20 1.64 -8.64 -0.49
C GLN A 20 0.87 -8.05 -1.68
N LEU A 21 1.47 -7.06 -2.36
CA LEU A 21 0.89 -6.49 -3.58
C LEU A 21 0.86 -7.49 -4.73
N ASN A 22 1.94 -8.24 -4.93
CA ASN A 22 2.01 -9.27 -5.94
C ASN A 22 0.97 -10.37 -5.67
N ALA A 23 0.83 -10.80 -4.42
CA ALA A 23 -0.21 -11.75 -4.03
C ALA A 23 -1.64 -11.22 -4.25
N ARG A 24 -1.89 -9.94 -3.96
CA ARG A 24 -3.23 -9.35 -4.05
C ARG A 24 -3.66 -8.99 -5.48
N PHE A 25 -2.73 -8.51 -6.30
CA PHE A 25 -3.06 -7.89 -7.61
C PHE A 25 -2.43 -8.58 -8.81
N PHE A 26 -1.36 -9.37 -8.62
CA PHE A 26 -0.62 -10.01 -9.72
C PHE A 26 -0.68 -11.54 -9.67
N ALA A 27 -1.35 -12.12 -8.66
CA ALA A 27 -1.53 -13.56 -8.56
C ALA A 27 -2.25 -14.14 -9.79
N GLY A 28 -1.65 -15.17 -10.39
CA GLY A 28 -2.23 -15.88 -11.53
C GLY A 28 -2.01 -15.22 -12.91
N ARG A 29 -1.29 -14.08 -12.97
CA ARG A 29 -0.90 -13.49 -14.26
C ARG A 29 0.13 -14.37 -14.96
N ARG A 30 -0.08 -14.60 -16.27
CA ARG A 30 0.80 -15.44 -17.11
C ARG A 30 1.80 -14.64 -17.95
N ASP A 31 1.68 -13.32 -17.96
CA ASP A 31 2.56 -12.41 -18.68
C ASP A 31 3.86 -12.09 -17.92
N GLY A 32 4.01 -12.62 -16.69
CA GLY A 32 5.18 -12.41 -15.85
C GLY A 32 5.25 -11.04 -15.19
N LEU A 33 4.21 -10.20 -15.32
CA LEU A 33 4.20 -8.89 -14.70
C LEU A 33 4.08 -9.01 -13.17
N GLN A 34 5.00 -8.35 -12.46
CA GLN A 34 5.04 -8.27 -11.01
C GLN A 34 5.72 -6.98 -10.57
N ILE A 35 5.44 -6.52 -9.36
CA ILE A 35 6.20 -5.46 -8.70
C ILE A 35 7.54 -6.06 -8.26
N ALA A 36 8.63 -5.49 -8.76
CA ALA A 36 9.99 -5.85 -8.40
C ALA A 36 10.67 -4.70 -7.63
N GLY A 37 11.33 -5.05 -6.52
CA GLY A 37 12.01 -4.08 -5.64
C GLY A 37 11.07 -3.38 -4.65
N GLY A 38 11.64 -2.82 -3.59
CA GLY A 38 10.91 -2.16 -2.50
C GLY A 38 10.53 -0.71 -2.79
N GLY A 39 10.14 -0.40 -4.05
CA GLY A 39 10.01 0.96 -4.56
C GLY A 39 9.47 1.97 -3.53
N PHE A 40 10.09 3.15 -3.46
CA PHE A 40 9.77 4.16 -2.45
C PHE A 40 8.29 4.53 -2.50
N ARG A 41 7.56 4.22 -1.42
CA ARG A 41 6.22 4.72 -1.18
C ARG A 41 6.28 5.76 -0.09
N TYR A 42 5.78 6.95 -0.41
CA TYR A 42 5.59 7.97 0.59
C TYR A 42 4.30 7.64 1.33
N PRO A 43 4.32 7.46 2.67
CA PRO A 43 3.10 7.28 3.43
C PRO A 43 2.17 8.47 3.16
N SER A 44 0.97 8.18 2.68
CA SER A 44 -0.07 9.16 2.39
C SER A 44 -1.22 8.96 3.38
N ALA A 45 -1.89 10.04 3.75
CA ALA A 45 -3.03 10.03 4.66
C ALA A 45 -4.13 10.90 4.07
N VAL A 46 -5.34 10.36 3.97
CA VAL A 46 -6.48 11.05 3.34
C VAL A 46 -7.58 11.23 4.39
N LYS A 47 -8.16 12.42 4.43
CA LYS A 47 -9.36 12.71 5.24
C LYS A 47 -10.58 12.70 4.32
N ARG A 48 -11.44 11.69 4.43
CA ARG A 48 -12.71 11.66 3.70
C ARG A 48 -13.69 12.63 4.37
N THR A 49 -14.18 13.61 3.62
CA THR A 49 -15.23 14.56 4.03
C THR A 49 -16.60 13.94 3.99
#